data_AF-A0A6S7D3P8-F1
#
_entry.id   AF-A0A6S7D3P8-F1
#
_cell.length_a   1.000
_cell.length_b   1.000
_cell.length_c   1.000
_cell.angle_alpha   90.00
_cell.angle_beta   90.00
_cell.angle_gamma   90.00
#
_symmetry.space_group_name_H-M   'P 1'
#
loop_
_entity.id
_entity.type
_entity.pdbx_description
1 polymer ?
#
loop_
_entity_poly.entity_id
_entity_poly.type
_entity_poly.pdbx_seq_one_letter_code
_entity_poly.pdbx_strand_id
1 'polypeptide(L)'
;MENLQQATENICQLKGELFAMHALLDSMLQTIPMAQLRALAQAHAQSTETARVVLLNSAVTGEGVISAFDHHSENWSSRLGNLSGL
;
A
#
# COMPACT_ATOMS: atom_id res chain seq x y z
N MET A 1 -22.00 -19.32 14.52
CA MET A 1 -22.50 -18.04 13.97
C MET A 1 -21.77 -16.83 14.55
N GLU A 2 -21.08 -16.93 15.71
CA GLU A 2 -20.23 -15.86 16.25
C GLU A 2 -18.99 -15.54 15.37
N ASN A 3 -18.58 -16.45 14.49
CA ASN A 3 -17.34 -16.32 13.72
C ASN A 3 -17.42 -15.36 12.52
N LEU A 4 -18.52 -15.33 11.77
CA LEU A 4 -18.65 -14.48 10.57
C LEU A 4 -18.94 -13.02 10.92
N GLN A 5 -19.77 -12.77 11.94
CA GLN A 5 -20.02 -11.41 12.41
C GLN A 5 -18.74 -10.81 13.00
N GLN A 6 -18.05 -11.53 13.88
CA GLN A 6 -16.77 -11.05 14.43
C GLN A 6 -15.71 -10.84 13.33
N ALA A 7 -15.64 -11.75 12.35
CA ALA A 7 -14.76 -11.55 11.20
C ALA A 7 -15.11 -10.27 10.43
N THR A 8 -16.40 -9.97 10.27
CA THR A 8 -16.86 -8.75 9.60
C THR A 8 -16.48 -7.50 10.39
N GLU A 9 -16.68 -7.50 11.70
CA GLU A 9 -16.30 -6.39 12.58
C GLU A 9 -14.77 -6.15 12.55
N ASN A 10 -13.98 -7.22 12.60
CA ASN A 10 -12.53 -7.14 12.50
C ASN A 10 -12.09 -6.58 11.13
N ILE A 11 -12.73 -7.01 10.03
CA ILE A 11 -12.47 -6.47 8.69
C ILE A 11 -12.82 -4.97 8.63
N CYS A 12 -13.96 -4.56 9.21
CA CYS A 12 -14.36 -3.16 9.28
C CYS A 12 -13.34 -2.31 10.05
N GLN A 13 -12.86 -2.80 11.20
CA GLN A 13 -11.84 -2.12 11.98
C GLN A 13 -10.54 -1.96 11.19
N LEU A 14 -10.03 -3.06 10.60
CA LEU A 14 -8.81 -3.04 9.79
C LEU A 14 -8.92 -2.08 8.61
N LYS A 15 -10.07 -2.07 7.92
CA LYS A 15 -10.33 -1.13 6.83
C LYS A 15 -10.33 0.31 7.33
N GLY A 16 -10.99 0.59 8.46
CA GLY A 16 -11.02 1.92 9.07
C GLY A 16 -9.62 2.45 9.38
N GLU A 17 -8.77 1.62 10.00
CA GLU A 17 -7.37 1.94 10.27
C GLU A 17 -6.57 2.20 8.99
N LEU A 18 -6.77 1.39 7.95
CA LEU A 18 -6.13 1.58 6.65
C LEU A 18 -6.54 2.91 5.99
N PHE A 19 -7.83 3.27 6.02
CA PHE A 19 -8.30 4.56 5.51
C PHE A 19 -7.70 5.74 6.28
N ALA A 20 -7.58 5.64 7.60
CA ALA A 20 -6.94 6.67 8.41
C ALA A 20 -5.46 6.85 8.05
N MET A 21 -4.73 5.73 7.85
CA MET A 21 -3.33 5.77 7.39
C MET A 21 -3.20 6.37 5.99
N HIS A 22 -4.08 6.02 5.06
CA HIS A 22 -4.07 6.61 3.72
C HIS A 22 -4.29 8.13 3.77
N ALA A 23 -5.27 8.60 4.54
CA ALA A 23 -5.52 10.03 4.69
C ALA A 23 -4.31 10.78 5.29
N LEU A 24 -3.63 10.17 6.27
CA LEU A 24 -2.41 10.72 6.85
C LEU A 24 -1.28 10.77 5.81
N LEU A 25 -0.99 9.68 5.11
CA LEU A 25 0.03 9.62 4.07
C LEU A 25 -0.22 10.66 2.97
N ASP A 26 -1.48 10.82 2.56
CA ASP A 26 -1.88 11.80 1.55
C ASP A 26 -1.58 13.23 2.00
N SER A 27 -1.88 13.55 3.25
CA SER A 27 -1.57 14.86 3.81
C SER A 27 -0.05 15.08 3.90
N MET A 28 0.71 14.05 4.24
CA MET A 28 2.18 14.14 4.30
C MET A 28 2.77 14.38 2.92
N LEU A 29 2.34 13.63 1.89
CA LEU A 29 2.84 13.76 0.52
C LEU A 29 2.67 15.16 -0.06
N GLN A 30 1.58 15.86 0.29
CA GLN A 30 1.32 17.24 -0.15
C GLN A 30 2.33 18.26 0.41
N THR A 31 3.04 17.91 1.49
CA THR A 31 4.04 18.78 2.12
C THR A 31 5.47 18.52 1.65
N ILE A 32 5.70 17.45 0.88
CA ILE A 32 7.04 17.03 0.46
C ILE A 32 7.51 17.86 -0.75
N PRO A 33 8.72 18.46 -0.71
CA PRO A 33 9.35 19.09 -1.86
C PRO A 33 9.48 18.16 -3.08
N MET A 34 9.27 18.69 -4.29
CA MET A 34 9.27 17.92 -5.54
C MET A 34 10.50 17.02 -5.75
N ALA A 35 11.70 17.47 -5.40
CA ALA A 35 12.91 16.67 -5.54
C ALA A 35 12.87 15.41 -4.63
N GLN A 36 12.31 15.56 -3.42
CA GLN A 36 12.14 14.47 -2.47
C GLN A 36 10.98 13.55 -2.88
N LEU A 37 9.89 14.09 -3.47
CA LEU A 37 8.82 13.27 -4.05
C LEU A 37 9.33 12.35 -5.17
N ARG A 38 10.22 12.84 -6.03
CA ARG A 38 10.84 11.99 -7.07
C ARG A 38 11.73 10.90 -6.48
N ALA A 39 12.54 11.23 -5.48
CA ALA A 39 13.34 10.23 -4.76
C ALA A 39 12.45 9.19 -4.07
N LEU A 40 11.35 9.62 -3.47
CA LEU A 40 10.36 8.73 -2.86
C LEU A 40 9.71 7.80 -3.89
N ALA A 41 9.35 8.30 -5.08
CA ALA A 41 8.79 7.47 -6.15
C ALA A 41 9.75 6.34 -6.57
N GLN A 42 11.04 6.65 -6.70
CA GLN A 42 12.08 5.66 -7.01
C GLN A 42 12.28 4.65 -5.86
N ALA A 43 12.35 5.15 -4.62
CA ALA A 43 12.50 4.31 -3.43
C ALA A 43 11.29 3.39 -3.24
N HIS A 44 10.08 3.88 -3.52
CA HIS A 44 8.85 3.11 -3.50
C HIS A 44 8.92 1.95 -4.51
N ALA A 45 9.28 2.22 -5.76
CA ALA A 45 9.41 1.16 -6.79
C ALA A 45 10.37 0.04 -6.36
N GLN A 46 11.55 0.41 -5.82
CA GLN A 46 12.54 -0.55 -5.32
C GLN A 46 12.01 -1.36 -4.12
N SER A 47 11.33 -0.69 -3.20
CA SER A 47 10.78 -1.31 -1.99
C SER A 47 9.62 -2.25 -2.33
N THR A 48 8.75 -1.86 -3.27
CA THR A 48 7.66 -2.68 -3.78
C THR A 48 8.19 -3.95 -4.40
N GLU A 49 9.21 -3.87 -5.27
CA GLU A 49 9.78 -5.06 -5.89
C GLU A 49 10.41 -5.99 -4.86
N THR A 50 11.13 -5.43 -3.88
CA THR A 50 11.71 -6.21 -2.78
C THR A 50 10.63 -6.94 -1.98
N ALA A 51 9.55 -6.24 -1.62
CA ALA A 51 8.43 -6.81 -0.90
C ALA A 51 7.71 -7.89 -1.73
N ARG A 52 7.56 -7.66 -3.04
CA ARG A 52 6.97 -8.63 -3.98
C ARG A 52 7.75 -9.93 -4.03
N VAL A 53 9.09 -9.85 -4.14
CA VAL A 53 9.96 -11.03 -4.10
C VAL A 53 9.81 -11.78 -2.78
N VAL A 54 9.74 -11.08 -1.65
CA VAL A 54 9.51 -11.71 -0.33
C VAL A 54 8.16 -12.44 -0.30
N LEU A 55 7.09 -11.80 -0.79
CA LEU A 55 5.75 -12.39 -0.83
C LEU A 55 5.70 -13.64 -1.71
N LEU A 56 6.35 -13.61 -2.88
CA LEU A 56 6.42 -14.75 -3.81
C LEU A 56 7.20 -15.94 -3.26
N ASN A 57 8.17 -15.71 -2.37
CA ASN A 57 9.00 -16.75 -1.77
C ASN A 57 8.54 -17.17 -0.37
N SER A 58 7.44 -16.61 0.12
CA SER A 58 6.87 -16.94 1.42
C SER A 58 5.95 -18.17 1.29
N ALA A 59 6.28 -19.24 2.02
CA ALA A 59 5.51 -20.49 2.01
C ALA A 59 4.07 -20.35 2.55
N VAL A 60 3.75 -19.24 3.22
CA VAL A 60 2.45 -18.99 3.86
C VAL A 60 1.62 -17.94 3.13
N THR A 61 2.16 -17.28 2.11
CA THR A 61 1.46 -16.22 1.40
C THR A 61 0.55 -16.81 0.33
N GLY A 62 -0.75 -16.61 0.48
CA GLY A 62 -1.72 -17.00 -0.55
C GLY A 62 -1.76 -16.02 -1.72
N GLU A 63 -2.20 -16.51 -2.89
CA GLU A 63 -2.29 -15.71 -4.14
C GLU A 63 -3.11 -14.42 -3.98
N GLY A 64 -4.17 -14.44 -3.15
CA GLY A 64 -4.98 -13.25 -2.89
C GLY A 64 -4.20 -12.11 -2.23
N VAL A 65 -3.20 -12.42 -1.40
CA VAL A 65 -2.34 -11.40 -0.77
C VAL A 65 -1.41 -10.78 -1.81
N ILE A 66 -0.83 -11.60 -2.70
CA ILE A 66 0.05 -11.12 -3.77
C ILE A 66 -0.73 -10.24 -4.75
N SER A 67 -1.93 -10.68 -5.16
CA SER A 67 -2.78 -9.91 -6.07
C SER A 67 -3.22 -8.57 -5.46
N ALA A 68 -3.61 -8.56 -4.18
CA ALA A 68 -3.95 -7.33 -3.49
C ALA A 68 -2.73 -6.40 -3.36
N PHE A 69 -1.56 -6.95 -3.03
CA PHE A 69 -0.31 -6.20 -2.94
C PHE A 69 0.07 -5.54 -4.27
N ASP A 70 0.04 -6.30 -5.38
CA ASP A 70 0.36 -5.79 -6.71
C ASP A 70 -0.60 -4.65 -7.08
N HIS A 71 -1.91 -4.85 -6.92
CA HIS A 71 -2.92 -3.83 -7.21
C HIS A 71 -2.72 -2.54 -6.40
N HIS A 72 -2.52 -2.65 -5.08
CA HIS A 72 -2.34 -1.47 -4.24
C HIS A 72 -1.00 -0.77 -4.49
N SER A 73 0.06 -1.52 -4.81
CA SER A 73 1.37 -0.95 -5.13
C SER A 73 1.38 -0.22 -6.47
N GLU A 74 0.64 -0.71 -7.47
CA GLU A 74 0.44 -0.03 -8.74
C GLU A 74 -0.30 1.30 -8.55
N ASN A 75 -1.38 1.30 -7.75
CA ASN A 75 -2.12 2.51 -7.42
C ASN A 75 -1.22 3.58 -6.75
N TRP A 76 -0.38 3.17 -5.80
CA TRP A 76 0.57 4.08 -5.15
C TRP A 76 1.66 4.58 -6.10
N SER A 77 2.18 3.72 -6.97
CA SER A 77 3.18 4.10 -7.97
C SER A 77 2.62 5.14 -8.94
N SER A 78 1.39 4.94 -9.43
CA SER A 78 0.68 5.90 -10.29
C SER A 78 0.48 7.24 -9.58
N ARG A 79 0.07 7.22 -8.31
CA ARG A 79 -0.12 8.43 -7.51
C ARG A 79 1.18 9.20 -7.30
N LEU A 80 2.26 8.51 -6.95
CA LEU A 80 3.56 9.13 -6.76
C LEU A 80 4.13 9.69 -8.08
N GLY A 81 3.90 9.02 -9.21
CA GLY A 81 4.20 9.55 -10.54
C GLY A 81 3.50 10.90 -10.77
N ASN A 82 2.17 10.92 -10.64
CA ASN A 82 1.36 12.12 -10.77
C ASN A 82 1.81 13.27 -9.86
N LEU A 83 2.12 13.00 -8.59
CA LEU A 83 2.58 14.00 -7.63
C LEU A 83 4.01 14.49 -7.89
N SER A 84 4.89 13.63 -8.40
CA SER A 84 6.31 13.94 -8.65
C SER A 84 6.58 14.51 -10.05
N GLY A 85 5.56 14.54 -10.91
CA GLY A 85 5.65 14.96 -12.31
C GLY A 85 6.44 13.98 -13.17
N LEU A 86 6.40 12.68 -12.83
CA LEU A 86 6.97 11.54 -13.56
C LEU A 86 5.84 10.72 -14.18
#